data_AF-A0A4Q3Y1M3-F1
#
_entry.id   AF-A0A4Q3Y1M3-F1
#
_cell.length_a   1.000
_cell.length_b   1.000
_cell.length_c   1.000
_cell.angle_alpha   90.00
_cell.angle_beta   90.00
_cell.angle_gamma   90.00
#
_symmetry.space_group_name_H-M   'P 1'
#
loop_
_entity.id
_entity.type
_entity.pdbx_description
1 polymer ?
#
loop_
_entity_poly.entity_id
_entity_poly.type
_entity_poly.pdbx_seq_one_letter_code
_entity_poly.pdbx_strand_id
1 'polypeptide(L)'
;MPTAPQPRRLTARVVLELIGHEAIVQEAYRDSVGVWTWAVGVTNASGHEVHPRYKDKPQTLRKCLEVSIWLMERKYLPDVLAAFAGHTLSEAQLAAALSFHYNTGAIGRAGWVKLFKAGKIAEARVAFMEWRNPPEILPRRAKERDLFFDGRWSQDGKSTVYPVAKPSYAPKWSGAKRVDIWGDVAAILGAAA
;
A
#
# COMPACT_ATOMS: atom_id res chain seq x y z
N MET A 1 -23.51 16.59 -16.70
CA MET A 1 -23.52 15.66 -15.55
C MET A 1 -22.51 16.18 -14.55
N PRO A 2 -22.87 16.44 -13.28
CA PRO A 2 -21.88 16.84 -12.29
C PRO A 2 -20.98 15.64 -12.00
N THR A 3 -19.70 15.78 -12.29
CA THR A 3 -18.64 14.82 -11.99
C THR A 3 -18.64 14.56 -10.49
N ALA A 4 -18.80 13.30 -10.07
CA ALA A 4 -18.61 12.93 -8.68
C ALA A 4 -17.24 13.46 -8.21
N PRO A 5 -17.15 14.10 -7.04
CA PRO A 5 -15.89 14.64 -6.55
C PRO A 5 -14.87 13.51 -6.45
N GLN A 6 -13.71 13.70 -7.07
CA GLN A 6 -12.61 12.76 -6.92
C GLN A 6 -12.23 12.68 -5.42
N PRO A 7 -12.01 11.48 -4.85
CA PRO A 7 -11.51 11.39 -3.50
C PRO A 7 -10.09 11.96 -3.48
N ARG A 8 -9.96 13.24 -3.07
CA ARG A 8 -8.68 13.90 -2.79
C ARG A 8 -8.06 13.41 -1.46
N ARG A 9 -8.72 12.49 -0.77
CA ARG A 9 -8.32 11.89 0.51
C ARG A 9 -8.51 10.39 0.46
N LEU A 10 -7.64 9.67 1.15
CA LEU A 10 -7.77 8.23 1.31
C LEU A 10 -8.95 7.92 2.24
N THR A 11 -9.72 6.90 1.90
CA THR A 11 -10.72 6.33 2.81
C THR A 11 -10.08 5.21 3.63
N ALA A 12 -10.70 4.84 4.75
CA ALA A 12 -10.22 3.73 5.56
C ALA A 12 -10.16 2.43 4.73
N ARG A 13 -11.16 2.20 3.87
CA ARG A 13 -11.22 1.03 3.00
C ARG A 13 -10.05 0.96 2.02
N VAL A 14 -9.69 2.09 1.40
CA VAL A 14 -8.52 2.19 0.50
C VAL A 14 -7.23 1.85 1.23
N VAL A 15 -7.02 2.43 2.42
CA VAL A 15 -5.82 2.17 3.23
C VAL A 15 -5.74 0.71 3.65
N LEU A 16 -6.85 0.14 4.12
CA LEU A 16 -6.91 -1.25 4.59
C LEU A 16 -6.66 -2.26 3.48
N GLU A 17 -7.12 -2.00 2.26
CA GLU A 17 -6.84 -2.87 1.12
C GLU A 17 -5.34 -2.94 0.82
N LEU A 18 -4.66 -1.79 0.82
CA LEU A 18 -3.21 -1.75 0.65
C LEU A 18 -2.50 -2.46 1.82
N ILE A 19 -2.81 -2.11 3.06
CA ILE A 19 -2.18 -2.70 4.25
C ILE A 19 -2.45 -4.21 4.35
N GLY A 20 -3.59 -4.69 3.84
CA GLY A 20 -3.93 -6.12 3.80
C GLY A 20 -2.95 -6.97 2.97
N HIS A 21 -2.19 -6.35 2.07
CA HIS A 21 -1.11 -7.00 1.31
C HIS A 21 0.26 -6.95 2.01
N GLU A 22 0.37 -6.18 3.08
CA GLU A 22 1.61 -5.91 3.78
C GLU A 22 1.58 -6.50 5.20
N ALA A 23 2.76 -6.64 5.79
CA ALA A 23 2.91 -6.86 7.22
C ALA A 23 3.22 -5.52 7.92
N ILE A 24 2.94 -5.44 9.22
CA ILE A 24 3.32 -4.28 10.04
C ILE A 24 4.44 -4.72 10.98
N VAL A 25 5.62 -4.12 10.87
CA VAL A 25 6.74 -4.40 11.79
C VAL A 25 6.99 -3.19 12.68
N GLN A 26 6.84 -3.36 14.00
CA GLN A 26 6.83 -2.23 14.94
C GLN A 26 8.21 -1.60 15.22
N GLU A 27 9.30 -2.24 14.79
CA GLU A 27 10.68 -1.79 14.96
C GLU A 27 11.42 -1.91 13.62
N ALA A 28 12.49 -1.11 13.41
CA ALA A 28 13.28 -1.24 12.19
C ALA A 28 13.86 -2.66 12.05
N TYR A 29 13.72 -3.24 10.86
CA TYR A 29 14.12 -4.59 10.51
C TYR A 29 14.86 -4.61 9.17
N ARG A 30 15.59 -5.67 8.89
CA ARG A 30 16.19 -5.98 7.58
C ARG A 30 15.21 -6.86 6.81
N ASP A 31 14.78 -6.40 5.64
CA ASP A 31 13.96 -7.23 4.74
C ASP A 31 14.78 -8.33 4.04
N SER A 32 14.14 -9.08 3.14
CA SER A 32 14.75 -10.23 2.46
C SER A 32 15.97 -9.88 1.59
N VAL A 33 16.14 -8.61 1.22
CA VAL A 33 17.30 -8.11 0.46
C VAL A 33 18.23 -7.25 1.32
N GLY A 34 18.00 -7.22 2.63
CA GLY A 34 18.84 -6.53 3.59
C GLY A 34 18.62 -5.02 3.66
N VAL A 35 17.51 -4.47 3.19
CA VAL A 35 17.18 -3.04 3.35
C VAL A 35 16.55 -2.80 4.72
N TRP A 36 16.91 -1.67 5.35
CA TRP A 36 16.28 -1.24 6.61
C TRP A 36 14.86 -0.73 6.34
N THR A 37 13.90 -1.43 6.94
CA THR A 37 12.46 -1.26 6.71
C THR A 37 11.73 -1.16 8.05
N TRP A 38 10.58 -0.50 8.10
CA TRP A 38 9.76 -0.32 9.31
C TRP A 38 8.29 -0.16 8.95
N ALA A 39 7.39 -0.43 9.91
CA ALA A 39 5.94 -0.30 9.76
C ALA A 39 5.43 -1.09 8.53
N VAL A 40 4.64 -0.45 7.67
CA VAL A 40 4.06 -1.03 6.45
C VAL A 40 5.08 -0.94 5.30
N GLY A 41 6.28 -1.50 5.44
CA GLY A 41 7.27 -1.47 4.35
C GLY A 41 7.93 -0.09 4.10
N VAL A 42 7.96 0.79 5.09
CA VAL A 42 8.60 2.12 5.00
C VAL A 42 10.12 1.96 5.02
N THR A 43 10.82 2.66 4.12
CA THR A 43 12.29 2.70 4.06
C THR A 43 12.80 4.14 4.00
N ASN A 44 14.11 4.36 4.12
CA ASN A 44 14.71 5.68 3.87
C ASN A 44 14.38 6.19 2.45
N ALA A 45 14.31 5.30 1.45
CA ALA A 45 13.92 5.65 0.08
C ALA A 45 12.44 6.06 -0.03
N SER A 46 11.59 5.69 0.93
CA SER A 46 10.23 6.22 1.06
C SER A 46 10.22 7.71 1.43
N GLY A 47 11.36 8.34 1.75
CA GLY A 47 11.44 9.75 2.13
C GLY A 47 11.21 9.99 3.62
N HIS A 48 11.27 8.93 4.42
CA HIS A 48 11.16 8.97 5.88
C HIS A 48 12.36 8.22 6.47
N GLU A 49 13.11 8.87 7.36
CA GLU A 49 14.28 8.23 7.98
C GLU A 49 13.82 7.08 8.90
N VAL A 50 14.20 5.85 8.55
CA VAL A 50 13.92 4.63 9.29
C VAL A 50 15.09 4.19 10.13
N HIS A 51 16.28 4.11 9.54
CA HIS A 51 17.52 3.80 10.24
C HIS A 51 18.41 5.05 10.31
N PRO A 52 18.93 5.42 11.50
CA PRO A 52 18.89 4.66 12.76
C PRO A 52 17.64 4.91 13.63
N ARG A 53 16.70 5.75 13.16
CA ARG A 53 15.56 6.28 13.93
C ARG A 53 14.78 5.25 14.74
N TYR A 54 14.44 4.09 14.16
CA TYR A 54 13.61 3.06 14.78
C TYR A 54 14.35 1.76 15.13
N LYS A 55 15.67 1.73 14.98
CA LYS A 55 16.47 0.59 15.43
C LYS A 55 16.50 0.56 16.96
N ASP A 56 16.19 -0.59 17.57
CA ASP A 56 16.10 -0.75 19.02
C ASP A 56 15.07 0.15 19.71
N LYS A 57 14.12 0.69 18.94
CA LYS A 57 13.09 1.64 19.39
C LYS A 57 11.71 1.25 18.83
N PRO A 58 11.12 0.14 19.29
CA PRO A 58 9.80 -0.29 18.84
C PRO A 58 8.75 0.81 19.06
N GLN A 59 7.86 0.97 18.09
CA GLN A 59 6.80 1.97 18.08
C GLN A 59 5.44 1.32 18.27
N THR A 60 4.44 2.11 18.66
CA THR A 60 3.06 1.63 18.74
C THR A 60 2.51 1.30 17.35
N LEU A 61 1.52 0.40 17.29
CA LEU A 61 0.79 0.09 16.05
C LEU A 61 0.21 1.36 15.43
N ARG A 62 -0.44 2.20 16.25
CA ARG A 62 -0.95 3.51 15.84
C ARG A 62 0.12 4.37 15.16
N LYS A 63 1.32 4.46 15.74
CA LYS A 63 2.39 5.27 15.13
C LYS A 63 2.87 4.72 13.79
N CYS A 64 2.93 3.39 13.67
CA CYS A 64 3.23 2.72 12.40
C CYS A 64 2.19 3.08 11.33
N LEU A 65 0.90 3.03 11.69
CA LEU A 65 -0.21 3.39 10.80
C LEU A 65 -0.19 4.87 10.42
N GLU A 66 -0.03 5.79 11.38
CA GLU A 66 0.01 7.24 11.13
C GLU A 66 1.07 7.63 10.09
N VAL A 67 2.30 7.14 10.25
CA VAL A 67 3.39 7.46 9.31
C VAL A 67 3.16 6.80 7.95
N SER A 68 2.64 5.57 7.93
CA SER A 68 2.37 4.87 6.68
C SER A 68 1.26 5.55 5.88
N ILE A 69 0.17 5.97 6.54
CA ILE A 69 -0.93 6.72 5.92
C ILE A 69 -0.43 8.08 5.43
N TRP A 70 0.33 8.81 6.24
CA TRP A 70 0.93 10.09 5.82
C TRP A 70 1.81 9.93 4.57
N LEU A 71 2.60 8.86 4.47
CA LEU A 71 3.37 8.55 3.25
C LEU A 71 2.46 8.24 2.07
N MET A 72 1.43 7.41 2.25
CA MET A 72 0.46 7.11 1.19
C MET A 72 -0.15 8.40 0.63
N GLU A 73 -0.55 9.33 1.50
CA GLU A 73 -1.16 10.61 1.09
C GLU A 73 -0.18 11.58 0.44
N ARG A 74 1.02 11.74 1.02
CA ARG A 74 1.95 12.81 0.62
C ARG A 74 2.91 12.41 -0.49
N LYS A 75 3.19 11.12 -0.62
CA LYS A 75 4.17 10.60 -1.59
C LYS A 75 3.52 9.81 -2.71
N TYR A 76 2.70 8.82 -2.39
CA TYR A 76 2.25 7.84 -3.39
C TYR A 76 0.95 8.27 -4.10
N LEU A 77 -0.02 8.83 -3.37
CA LEU A 77 -1.28 9.28 -3.95
C LEU A 77 -1.09 10.33 -5.04
N PRO A 78 -0.21 11.35 -4.92
CA PRO A 78 0.00 12.34 -5.99
C PRO A 78 0.44 11.72 -7.31
N ASP A 79 1.34 10.73 -7.28
CA ASP A 79 1.83 10.04 -8.49
C ASP A 79 0.71 9.22 -9.16
N VAL A 80 -0.17 8.60 -8.37
CA VAL A 80 -1.35 7.92 -8.90
C VAL A 80 -2.29 8.93 -9.56
N LEU A 81 -2.62 10.02 -8.88
CA LEU A 81 -3.51 11.06 -9.44
C LEU A 81 -2.92 11.66 -10.72
N ALA A 82 -1.61 11.86 -10.78
CA ALA A 82 -0.92 12.35 -11.97
C ALA A 82 -1.00 11.34 -13.13
N ALA A 83 -0.77 10.05 -12.88
CA ALA A 83 -0.84 9.00 -13.90
C ALA A 83 -2.24 8.92 -14.55
N PHE A 84 -3.29 9.11 -13.75
CA PHE A 84 -4.69 9.09 -14.18
C PHE A 84 -5.28 10.49 -14.46
N ALA A 85 -4.46 11.53 -14.61
CA ALA A 85 -4.95 12.86 -14.94
C ALA A 85 -5.84 12.83 -16.19
N GLY A 86 -7.02 13.46 -16.09
CA GLY A 86 -8.08 13.43 -17.09
C GLY A 86 -9.11 12.30 -16.94
N HIS A 87 -8.89 11.36 -16.01
CA HIS A 87 -9.78 10.22 -15.77
C HIS A 87 -10.16 10.16 -14.29
N THR A 88 -11.46 10.12 -14.00
CA THR A 88 -11.95 9.92 -12.63
C THR A 88 -11.93 8.43 -12.30
N LEU A 89 -11.17 8.06 -11.28
CA LEU A 89 -11.13 6.70 -10.74
C LEU A 89 -12.29 6.47 -9.77
N SER A 90 -12.83 5.26 -9.78
CA SER A 90 -13.64 4.76 -8.65
C SER A 90 -12.75 4.55 -7.41
N GLU A 91 -13.37 4.43 -6.23
CA GLU A 91 -12.63 4.13 -4.99
C GLU A 91 -11.80 2.83 -5.12
N ALA A 92 -12.38 1.78 -5.72
CA ALA A 92 -11.70 0.51 -5.95
C ALA A 92 -10.50 0.66 -6.90
N GLN A 93 -10.66 1.41 -7.99
CA GLN A 93 -9.57 1.70 -8.92
C GLN A 93 -8.44 2.49 -8.25
N LEU A 94 -8.79 3.48 -7.43
CA LEU A 94 -7.80 4.24 -6.66
C LEU A 94 -7.05 3.33 -5.69
N ALA A 95 -7.74 2.46 -4.96
CA ALA A 95 -7.13 1.52 -4.02
C ALA A 95 -6.15 0.57 -4.72
N ALA A 96 -6.57 -0.04 -5.85
CA ALA A 96 -5.71 -0.92 -6.61
C ALA A 96 -4.49 -0.20 -7.21
N ALA A 97 -4.67 0.99 -7.79
CA ALA A 97 -3.58 1.77 -8.35
C ALA A 97 -2.60 2.24 -7.27
N LEU A 98 -3.10 2.63 -6.10
CA LEU A 98 -2.27 3.00 -4.97
C LEU A 98 -1.49 1.81 -4.42
N SER A 99 -2.11 0.65 -4.22
CA SER A 99 -1.40 -0.57 -3.79
C SER A 99 -0.33 -0.98 -4.80
N PHE A 100 -0.65 -0.96 -6.09
CA PHE A 100 0.30 -1.23 -7.16
C PHE A 100 1.50 -0.26 -7.10
N HIS A 101 1.23 1.03 -6.94
CA HIS A 101 2.27 2.05 -6.89
C HIS A 101 3.11 1.95 -5.62
N TYR A 102 2.49 1.67 -4.47
CA TYR A 102 3.17 1.48 -3.20
C TYR A 102 4.23 0.38 -3.29
N ASN A 103 3.86 -0.73 -3.93
CA ASN A 103 4.75 -1.86 -4.13
C ASN A 103 5.82 -1.64 -5.21
N THR A 104 5.49 -0.96 -6.31
CA THR A 104 6.36 -0.91 -7.50
C THR A 104 7.09 0.40 -7.72
N GLY A 105 6.59 1.50 -7.16
CA GLY A 105 7.03 2.86 -7.51
C GLY A 105 6.81 3.23 -8.97
N ALA A 106 6.03 2.46 -9.75
CA ALA A 106 6.11 2.50 -11.21
C ALA A 106 4.84 2.97 -11.94
N ILE A 107 3.85 3.53 -11.23
CA ILE A 107 2.53 3.84 -11.82
C ILE A 107 2.64 4.77 -13.03
N GLY A 108 3.52 5.77 -13.00
CA GLY A 108 3.72 6.71 -14.10
C GLY A 108 4.28 6.09 -15.39
N ARG A 109 4.96 4.93 -15.30
CA ARG A 109 5.51 4.20 -16.46
C ARG A 109 4.77 2.90 -16.78
N ALA A 110 3.70 2.59 -16.06
CA ALA A 110 2.98 1.33 -16.21
C ALA A 110 2.15 1.33 -17.51
N GLY A 111 2.48 0.44 -18.45
CA GLY A 111 1.82 0.35 -19.75
C GLY A 111 0.30 0.09 -19.67
N TRP A 112 -0.14 -0.65 -18.64
CA TRP A 112 -1.56 -0.92 -18.41
C TRP A 112 -2.38 0.36 -18.15
N VAL A 113 -1.78 1.40 -17.55
CA VAL A 113 -2.43 2.70 -17.32
C VAL A 113 -2.74 3.37 -18.65
N LYS A 114 -1.79 3.36 -19.60
CA LYS A 114 -1.99 3.93 -20.94
C LYS A 114 -3.10 3.19 -21.70
N LEU A 115 -3.11 1.86 -21.63
CA LEU A 115 -4.15 1.03 -22.25
C LEU A 115 -5.53 1.32 -21.65
N PHE A 116 -5.63 1.41 -20.32
CA PHE A 116 -6.87 1.76 -19.64
C PHE A 116 -7.40 3.13 -20.07
N LYS A 117 -6.55 4.16 -20.08
CA LYS A 117 -6.93 5.53 -20.49
C LYS A 117 -7.40 5.59 -21.95
N ALA A 118 -6.90 4.71 -22.81
CA ALA A 118 -7.31 4.55 -24.19
C ALA A 118 -8.58 3.69 -24.38
N GLY A 119 -9.23 3.24 -23.31
CA GLY A 119 -10.42 2.38 -23.36
C GLY A 119 -10.14 0.92 -23.71
N LYS A 120 -8.86 0.51 -23.81
CA LYS A 120 -8.44 -0.86 -24.15
C LYS A 120 -8.45 -1.76 -22.92
N ILE A 121 -9.63 -1.98 -22.34
CA ILE A 121 -9.78 -2.61 -21.02
C ILE A 121 -9.23 -4.04 -20.97
N ALA A 122 -9.50 -4.86 -22.00
CA ALA A 122 -8.99 -6.23 -22.05
C ALA A 122 -7.45 -6.28 -22.12
N GLU A 123 -6.84 -5.46 -22.97
CA GLU A 123 -5.38 -5.33 -23.08
C GLU A 123 -4.77 -4.82 -21.75
N ALA A 124 -5.41 -3.83 -21.12
CA ALA A 124 -4.97 -3.28 -19.84
C ALA A 124 -4.96 -4.34 -18.73
N ARG A 125 -6.00 -5.20 -18.69
CA ARG A 125 -6.10 -6.29 -17.72
C ARG A 125 -4.96 -7.30 -17.86
N VAL A 126 -4.60 -7.65 -19.10
CA VAL A 126 -3.44 -8.53 -19.39
C VAL A 126 -2.14 -7.83 -18.98
N ALA A 127 -1.92 -6.60 -19.44
CA ALA A 127 -0.71 -5.82 -19.15
C ALA A 127 -0.50 -5.56 -17.64
N PHE A 128 -1.56 -5.50 -16.85
CA PHE A 128 -1.47 -5.38 -15.39
C PHE A 128 -0.74 -6.59 -14.78
N MET A 129 -1.02 -7.80 -15.28
CA MET A 129 -0.45 -9.06 -14.79
C MET A 129 1.00 -9.30 -15.21
N GLU A 130 1.55 -8.51 -16.13
CA GLU A 130 2.97 -8.59 -16.50
C GLU A 130 3.90 -8.12 -15.37
N TRP A 131 3.37 -7.44 -14.35
CA TRP A 131 4.10 -7.03 -13.14
C TRP A 131 4.20 -8.16 -12.12
N ARG A 132 4.81 -9.27 -12.55
CA ARG A 132 4.78 -10.59 -11.89
C ARG A 132 6.08 -11.06 -11.24
N ASN A 133 7.10 -10.21 -11.20
CA ASN A 133 8.38 -10.55 -10.59
C ASN A 133 8.54 -9.80 -9.26
N PRO A 134 8.92 -10.51 -8.18
CA PRO A 134 9.17 -11.97 -8.11
C PRO A 134 7.86 -12.79 -8.09
N PRO A 135 7.87 -14.11 -8.39
CA PRO A 135 6.64 -14.91 -8.60
C PRO A 135 5.64 -14.88 -7.44
N GLU A 136 6.10 -14.74 -6.20
CA GLU A 136 5.27 -14.62 -5.00
C GLU A 136 4.37 -13.37 -5.01
N ILE A 137 4.60 -12.40 -5.91
CA ILE A 137 3.74 -11.22 -6.07
C ILE A 137 2.47 -11.53 -6.85
N LEU A 138 2.41 -12.65 -7.58
CA LEU A 138 1.29 -12.99 -8.46
C LEU A 138 -0.08 -12.98 -7.75
N PRO A 139 -0.25 -13.55 -6.54
CA PRO A 139 -1.52 -13.49 -5.83
C PRO A 139 -1.95 -12.06 -5.47
N ARG A 140 -1.00 -11.20 -5.05
CA ARG A 140 -1.29 -9.77 -4.82
C ARG A 140 -1.68 -9.09 -6.11
N ARG A 141 -0.93 -9.30 -7.19
CA ARG A 141 -1.18 -8.65 -8.48
C ARG A 141 -2.53 -9.04 -9.07
N ALA A 142 -2.96 -10.29 -8.89
CA ALA A 142 -4.29 -10.75 -9.26
C ALA A 142 -5.40 -10.05 -8.45
N LYS A 143 -5.23 -9.89 -7.13
CA LYS A 143 -6.18 -9.15 -6.28
C LYS A 143 -6.26 -7.67 -6.67
N GLU A 144 -5.12 -7.02 -6.90
CA GLU A 144 -5.09 -5.62 -7.36
C GLU A 144 -5.78 -5.45 -8.72
N ARG A 145 -5.55 -6.36 -9.66
CA ARG A 145 -6.25 -6.38 -10.95
C ARG A 145 -7.77 -6.53 -10.77
N ASP A 146 -8.19 -7.53 -10.01
CA ASP A 146 -9.61 -7.82 -9.81
C ASP A 146 -10.31 -6.69 -9.05
N LEU A 147 -9.60 -6.04 -8.13
CA LEU A 147 -10.09 -4.82 -7.49
C LEU A 147 -10.25 -3.68 -8.51
N PHE A 148 -9.25 -3.44 -9.34
CA PHE A 148 -9.27 -2.34 -10.31
C PHE A 148 -10.37 -2.49 -11.37
N PHE A 149 -10.50 -3.69 -11.94
CA PHE A 149 -11.39 -3.92 -13.07
C PHE A 149 -12.77 -4.49 -12.69
N ASP A 150 -12.88 -5.17 -11.54
CA ASP A 150 -14.13 -5.84 -11.11
C ASP A 150 -14.68 -5.29 -9.78
N GLY A 151 -13.97 -4.36 -9.13
CA GLY A 151 -14.39 -3.81 -7.84
C GLY A 151 -14.35 -4.83 -6.69
N ARG A 152 -13.58 -5.92 -6.84
CA ARG A 152 -13.48 -7.00 -5.85
C ARG A 152 -12.47 -6.67 -4.76
N TRP A 153 -12.97 -6.21 -3.63
CA TRP A 153 -12.19 -5.98 -2.41
C TRP A 153 -11.77 -7.30 -1.77
N SER A 154 -10.57 -7.33 -1.17
CA SER A 154 -9.99 -8.55 -0.60
C SER A 154 -9.58 -8.41 0.87
N GLN A 155 -9.58 -7.19 1.42
CA GLN A 155 -9.30 -6.94 2.83
C GLN A 155 -10.43 -7.37 3.77
N ASP A 156 -10.05 -7.76 4.99
CA ASP A 156 -10.91 -8.19 6.10
C ASP A 156 -10.83 -7.25 7.32
N GLY A 157 -10.23 -6.06 7.15
CA GLY A 157 -9.99 -5.09 8.22
C GLY A 157 -8.79 -5.42 9.11
N LYS A 158 -8.09 -6.53 8.86
CA LYS A 158 -7.01 -7.03 9.72
C LYS A 158 -5.66 -7.00 9.00
N SER A 159 -4.60 -6.86 9.80
CA SER A 159 -3.22 -7.01 9.31
C SER A 159 -2.40 -7.85 10.29
N THR A 160 -1.31 -8.43 9.78
CA THR A 160 -0.38 -9.19 10.61
C THR A 160 0.72 -8.27 11.11
N VAL A 161 0.83 -8.17 12.44
CA VAL A 161 1.86 -7.40 13.14
C VAL A 161 2.96 -8.34 13.60
N TYR A 162 4.22 -7.96 13.34
CA TYR A 162 5.40 -8.70 13.77
C TYR A 162 6.29 -7.87 14.70
N PRO A 163 6.84 -8.47 15.76
CA PRO A 163 8.03 -7.96 16.42
C PRO A 163 9.28 -8.26 15.59
N VAL A 164 10.44 -7.74 16.03
CA VAL A 164 11.74 -7.99 15.40
C VAL A 164 12.55 -9.01 16.19
N ALA A 165 13.22 -9.92 15.49
CA ALA A 165 14.12 -10.92 16.08
C ALA A 165 15.55 -10.38 16.15
N LYS A 166 16.18 -10.41 17.34
CA LYS A 166 17.55 -9.95 17.56
C LYS A 166 18.48 -11.16 17.78
N PRO A 167 19.75 -11.11 17.32
CA PRO A 167 20.44 -9.96 16.72
C PRO A 167 20.25 -9.82 15.19
N SER A 168 19.47 -10.70 14.54
CA SER A 168 19.31 -10.71 13.07
C SER A 168 18.62 -9.48 12.48
N TYR A 169 17.82 -8.77 13.28
CA TYR A 169 16.88 -7.74 12.85
C TYR A 169 15.89 -8.19 11.75
N ALA A 170 15.57 -9.47 11.63
CA ALA A 170 14.49 -9.94 10.75
C ALA A 170 13.12 -9.86 11.44
N PRO A 171 11.99 -9.88 10.70
CA PRO A 171 10.67 -10.08 11.30
C PRO A 171 10.65 -11.38 12.11
N LYS A 172 10.18 -11.32 13.37
CA LYS A 172 10.05 -12.50 14.22
C LYS A 172 8.77 -13.25 13.86
N TRP A 173 8.87 -14.18 12.91
CA TRP A 173 7.73 -14.93 12.37
C TRP A 173 6.87 -15.62 13.44
N SER A 174 7.49 -16.21 14.47
CA SER A 174 6.78 -16.85 15.58
C SER A 174 6.01 -15.88 16.49
N GLY A 175 6.26 -14.58 16.36
CA GLY A 175 5.56 -13.52 17.10
C GLY A 175 4.41 -12.88 16.33
N ALA A 176 4.01 -13.43 15.18
CA ALA A 176 2.92 -12.91 14.36
C ALA A 176 1.63 -12.75 15.16
N LYS A 177 1.00 -11.57 15.07
CA LYS A 177 -0.33 -11.32 15.62
C LYS A 177 -1.24 -10.76 14.54
N ARG A 178 -2.38 -11.40 14.31
CA ARG A 178 -3.44 -10.86 13.45
C ARG A 178 -4.25 -9.86 14.27
N VAL A 179 -4.24 -8.60 13.87
CA VAL A 179 -4.89 -7.50 14.61
C VAL A 179 -5.90 -6.82 13.71
N ASP A 180 -7.09 -6.53 14.25
CA ASP A 180 -8.06 -5.65 13.61
C ASP A 180 -7.56 -4.20 13.71
N ILE A 181 -7.40 -3.56 12.56
CA ILE A 181 -6.86 -2.20 12.46
C ILE A 181 -7.88 -1.22 11.89
N TRP A 182 -9.14 -1.65 11.69
CA TRP A 182 -10.16 -0.80 11.08
C TRP A 182 -10.41 0.46 11.90
N GLY A 183 -10.63 0.29 13.20
CA GLY A 183 -10.89 1.40 14.12
C GLY A 183 -9.74 2.41 14.17
N ASP A 184 -8.50 1.92 14.22
CA ASP A 184 -7.30 2.77 14.23
C ASP A 184 -7.17 3.58 12.93
N VAL A 185 -7.31 2.92 11.78
CA VAL A 185 -7.21 3.58 10.46
C VAL A 185 -8.32 4.62 10.29
N ALA A 186 -9.56 4.28 10.64
CA ALA A 186 -10.68 5.21 10.56
C ALA A 186 -10.48 6.42 11.49
N ALA A 187 -9.99 6.21 12.71
CA ALA A 187 -9.70 7.28 13.64
C ALA A 187 -8.57 8.20 13.15
N ILE A 188 -7.50 7.65 12.55
CA ILE A 188 -6.40 8.44 12.00
C ILE A 188 -6.89 9.34 10.85
N LEU A 189 -7.66 8.79 9.92
CA LEU A 189 -8.20 9.54 8.78
C LEU A 189 -9.26 10.57 9.20
N GLY A 190 -10.06 10.26 10.23
CA GLY A 190 -11.04 11.19 10.79
C GLY A 190 -10.40 12.35 11.56
N ALA A 191 -9.26 12.13 12.23
CA ALA A 191 -8.51 13.18 12.92
C ALA A 191 -7.74 14.10 11.96
N ALA A 192 -7.44 13.63 10.75
CA ALA A 192 -6.81 14.41 9.68
C ALA A 192 -7.82 15.22 8.84
N ALA A 193 -9.12 15.14 9.16
CA ALA A 193 -10.22 15.69 8.38
C ALA A 193 -10.40 17.20 8.54
#